data_AF-A0A6B2VJB4-F1
#
_entry.id   AF-A0A6B2VJB4-F1
#
_cell.length_a   1.000
_cell.length_b   1.000
_cell.length_c   1.000
_cell.angle_alpha   90.00
_cell.angle_beta   90.00
_cell.angle_gamma   90.00
#
_symmetry.space_group_name_H-M   'P 1'
#
loop_
_entity.id
_entity.type
_entity.pdbx_description
1 polymer ?
#
loop_
_entity_poly.entity_id
_entity_poly.type
_entity_poly.pdbx_seq_one_letter_code
_entity_poly.pdbx_strand_id
1 'polypeptide(L)' 'RLAGSDGRPAPAGSAAPDPMDTARGRRIRMSTGYEMHPWADLRPAGEGPANGRKLWHQSPGSAG' A
#
# COMPACT_ATOMS: atom_id res chain seq x y z
N ARG A 1 -7.42 -38.21 9.99
CA ARG A 1 -8.02 -36.89 9.69
C ARG A 1 -6.99 -36.06 8.94
N LEU A 2 -6.96 -36.19 7.61
CA LEU A 2 -6.30 -35.29 6.67
C LEU A 2 -7.29 -35.22 5.50
N ALA A 3 -8.06 -34.13 5.43
CA ALA A 3 -8.90 -33.88 4.27
C ALA A 3 -7.97 -33.48 3.14
N GLY A 4 -7.74 -34.40 2.21
CA GLY A 4 -7.04 -34.11 0.98
C GLY A 4 -7.86 -33.12 0.17
N SER A 5 -7.24 -32.04 -0.29
CA SER A 5 -7.76 -31.31 -1.44
C SER A 5 -7.69 -32.27 -2.63
N ASP A 6 -8.82 -32.56 -3.25
CA ASP A 6 -9.00 -33.58 -4.32
C ASP A 6 -8.25 -33.27 -5.64
N GLY A 7 -7.18 -32.48 -5.60
CA GLY A 7 -6.35 -32.13 -6.77
C GLY A 7 -7.08 -31.38 -7.87
N ARG A 8 -8.35 -31.01 -7.67
CA ARG A 8 -9.13 -30.29 -8.68
C ARG A 8 -8.54 -28.89 -8.84
N PRO A 9 -8.25 -28.46 -10.08
CA PRO A 9 -7.83 -27.09 -10.33
C PRO A 9 -8.91 -26.17 -9.77
N ALA A 10 -8.48 -25.12 -9.06
CA ALA A 10 -9.40 -24.10 -8.58
C ALA A 10 -10.19 -23.56 -9.78
N PRO A 11 -11.50 -23.28 -9.63
CA PRO A 11 -12.32 -22.81 -10.74
C PRO A 11 -11.66 -21.56 -11.37
N ALA A 12 -11.75 -21.43 -12.69
CA ALA A 12 -11.23 -20.26 -13.39
C ALA A 12 -11.85 -18.98 -12.77
N GLY A 13 -11.01 -18.11 -12.19
CA GLY A 13 -11.45 -16.96 -11.40
C GLY A 13 -11.33 -17.11 -9.87
N SER A 14 -10.84 -18.24 -9.36
CA SER A 14 -10.66 -18.49 -7.92
C SER A 14 -9.42 -17.82 -7.31
N ALA A 15 -8.71 -16.98 -8.08
CA ALA A 15 -7.64 -16.16 -7.52
C ALA A 15 -8.26 -15.17 -6.52
N ALA A 16 -7.63 -15.03 -5.34
CA ALA A 16 -8.03 -13.98 -4.41
C ALA A 16 -7.98 -12.62 -5.15
N PRO A 17 -8.97 -11.75 -4.93
CA PRO A 17 -8.99 -10.45 -5.58
C PRO A 17 -7.70 -9.70 -5.26
N ASP A 18 -7.18 -8.99 -6.26
CA ASP A 18 -6.00 -8.16 -6.08
C ASP A 18 -6.26 -7.15 -4.93
N PRO A 19 -5.33 -7.01 -3.96
CA PRO A 19 -5.52 -6.12 -2.83
C PRO A 19 -5.71 -4.65 -3.25
N MET A 20 -5.17 -4.25 -4.42
CA MET A 20 -5.39 -2.93 -5.02
C MET A 20 -6.84 -2.78 -5.51
N ASP A 21 -7.41 -3.83 -6.11
CA ASP A 21 -8.83 -3.84 -6.52
C ASP A 21 -9.77 -3.83 -5.32
N THR A 22 -9.44 -4.57 -4.25
CA THR A 22 -10.21 -4.52 -3.00
C THR A 22 -10.07 -3.16 -2.30
N ALA A 23 -8.90 -2.51 -2.41
CA ALA A 23 -8.65 -1.20 -1.83
C ALA A 23 -9.26 -0.03 -2.61
N ARG A 24 -9.53 -0.18 -3.92
CA ARG A 24 -10.09 0.90 -4.77
C ARG A 24 -11.43 1.45 -4.27
N GLY A 25 -12.24 0.61 -3.60
CA GLY A 25 -13.51 1.01 -2.99
C GLY A 25 -13.41 1.43 -1.51
N ARG A 26 -12.25 1.25 -0.86
CA ARG A 26 -12.08 1.52 0.58
C ARG A 26 -11.76 3.00 0.81
N ARG A 27 -12.33 3.56 1.87
CA ARG A 27 -12.13 4.96 2.31
C ARG A 27 -11.85 4.96 3.81
N ILE A 28 -10.99 5.88 4.26
CA ILE A 28 -10.79 6.15 5.70
C ILE A 28 -11.74 7.28 6.09
N ARG A 29 -12.64 7.04 7.04
CA ARG A 29 -13.61 8.04 7.54
C ARG A 29 -13.02 8.78 8.74
N MET A 30 -13.03 10.10 8.70
CA MET A 30 -12.63 10.93 9.84
C MET A 30 -13.86 11.42 10.62
N SER A 31 -13.69 11.65 11.92
CA SER A 31 -14.73 12.23 12.79
C SER A 31 -15.14 13.64 12.36
N THR A 32 -14.30 14.34 11.60
CA THR A 32 -14.56 15.66 11.01
C THR A 32 -15.49 15.63 9.80
N GLY A 33 -15.93 14.45 9.36
CA GLY A 33 -16.82 14.26 8.20
C GLY A 33 -16.11 14.07 6.86
N TYR A 34 -14.79 14.28 6.80
CA TYR A 34 -13.99 14.05 5.59
C TYR A 34 -13.65 12.57 5.38
N GLU A 35 -13.43 12.21 4.11
CA GLU A 35 -12.93 10.89 3.71
C GLU A 35 -11.53 11.02 3.11
N MET A 36 -10.65 10.08 3.44
CA MET A 36 -9.29 10.00 2.92
C MET A 36 -9.06 8.73 2.11
N HIS A 37 -8.06 8.81 1.22
CA HIS A 37 -7.56 7.66 0.48
C HIS A 37 -7.05 6.57 1.44
N PRO A 38 -7.19 5.28 1.08
CA PRO A 38 -6.78 4.17 1.93
C PRO A 38 -5.27 4.08 2.18
N TRP A 39 -4.45 4.80 1.39
CA TRP A 39 -3.00 4.91 1.56
C TRP A 39 -2.55 6.33 1.94
N ALA A 40 -3.47 7.16 2.43
CA ALA A 40 -3.10 8.46 2.95
C ALA A 40 -2.16 8.31 4.16
N ASP A 41 -1.13 9.13 4.20
CA ASP A 41 -0.31 9.29 5.39
C ASP A 41 -1.13 10.01 6.46
N LEU A 42 -1.41 9.33 7.57
CA LEU A 42 -2.22 9.87 8.66
C LEU A 42 -1.40 10.61 9.71
N ARG A 43 -0.08 10.69 9.52
CA ARG A 43 0.80 11.41 10.44
C ARG A 43 0.44 12.90 10.47
N PRO A 44 0.48 13.54 11.64
CA PRO A 44 0.38 14.99 11.75
C PRO A 44 1.35 15.71 10.81
N ALA A 45 0.93 16.86 10.29
CA ALA A 45 1.81 17.71 9.50
C ALA A 45 3.07 18.05 10.31
N GLY A 46 4.24 17.82 9.73
CA GLY A 46 5.53 18.06 10.39
C GLY A 46 6.18 16.82 11.02
N GLU A 47 5.45 15.70 11.20
CA GLU A 47 6.04 14.41 11.59
C GLU A 47 6.60 13.64 10.36
N GLY A 48 7.29 14.36 9.48
CA GLY A 48 8.14 13.79 8.44
C GLY A 48 9.55 13.56 8.99
N PRO A 49 10.35 12.68 8.39
CA PRO A 49 11.74 12.55 8.81
C PRO A 49 12.47 13.88 8.58
N ALA A 50 12.86 14.54 9.67
CA ALA A 50 13.75 15.69 9.66
C ALA A 50 15.18 15.21 9.41
N ASN A 51 15.50 14.80 8.18
CA ASN A 51 16.86 14.42 7.84
C ASN A 51 17.24 15.02 6.49
N GLY A 52 18.03 16.10 6.53
CA GLY A 52 18.60 16.80 5.37
C GLY A 52 19.61 15.99 4.59
N ARG A 53 19.32 14.72 4.31
CA ARG A 53 20.13 13.84 3.48
C ARG A 53 19.62 13.94 2.06
N LYS A 54 20.45 14.47 1.17
CA LYS A 54 20.20 14.47 -0.27
C LYS A 54 19.98 13.01 -0.72
N LEU A 55 18.75 12.67 -1.10
CA LEU A 55 18.37 11.30 -1.53
C LEU A 55 18.59 11.06 -3.03
N TRP A 56 19.01 12.08 -3.78
CA TRP A 56 19.35 11.88 -5.18
C TRP A 56 20.68 11.16 -5.32
N HIS A 57 20.79 10.37 -6.39
CA HIS A 57 22.04 9.73 -6.76
C HIS A 57 23.11 10.80 -7.00
N GLN A 58 24.12 10.82 -6.14
CA GLN A 58 25.37 11.50 -6.40
C GLN A 58 26.18 10.57 -7.31
N SER A 59 26.06 10.79 -8.61
CA SER A 59 26.87 10.09 -9.59
C SER A 59 28.33 10.57 -9.50
N PRO A 60 29.34 9.69 -9.60
CA PRO A 60 30.73 10.11 -9.67
C PRO A 60 30.95 11.14 -10.79
N GLY A 61 31.50 12.32 -10.45
CA GLY A 61 31.81 13.39 -11.41
C GLY A 61 30.88 14.60 -11.40
N SER A 62 29.77 14.59 -10.65
CA SER A 62 28.95 15.79 -10.48
C SER A 62 29.49 16.68 -9.35
N ALA A 63 29.84 17.93 -9.67
CA ALA A 63 30.01 19.00 -8.67
C ALA A 63 28.66 19.18 -7.96
N GLY A 64 28.56 18.78 -6.70
CA GLY A 64 27.28 18.64 -5.99
C GLY A 64 26.52 19.93 -5.69
#